data_AF-A0A1W1DYH8-F1
#
_entry.id   AF-A0A1W1DYH8-F1
#
_cell.length_a   1.000
_cell.length_b   1.000
_cell.length_c   1.000
_cell.angle_alpha   90.00
_cell.angle_beta   90.00
_cell.angle_gamma   90.00
#
_symmetry.space_group_name_H-M   'P 1'
#
loop_
_entity.id
_entity.type
_entity.pdbx_description
1 polymer ?
#
loop_
_entity_poly.entity_id
_entity_poly.type
_entity_poly.pdbx_seq_one_letter_code
_entity_poly.pdbx_strand_id
1 'polypeptide(L)' 'MITINLNELYTDTAKLSELNHYEQQVLTLAGNGNEITLTGAAPVWLYLRLAHALHGKAIKLNYNSPVTGLVIVFDHNPF' A
#
# COMPACT_ATOMS: atom_id res chain seq x y z
N MET A 1 10.45 2.47 -8.45
CA MET A 1 9.84 1.64 -7.38
C MET A 1 9.80 2.46 -6.10
N ILE A 2 8.60 2.68 -5.53
CA ILE A 2 8.37 3.42 -4.29
C ILE A 2 7.96 2.44 -3.20
N THR A 3 8.61 2.50 -2.05
CA THR A 3 8.25 1.68 -0.89
C THR A 3 7.49 2.55 0.11
N ILE A 4 6.32 2.08 0.55
CA ILE A 4 5.50 2.75 1.56
C ILE A 4 5.40 1.83 2.77
N ASN A 5 5.90 2.31 3.90
CA ASN A 5 5.80 1.62 5.19
C ASN A 5 4.48 2.00 5.87
N LEU A 6 3.53 1.07 5.95
CA LEU A 6 2.20 1.35 6.49
C LEU A 6 2.22 1.70 7.98
N ASN A 7 3.25 1.28 8.72
CA ASN A 7 3.41 1.61 10.14
C ASN A 7 3.67 3.11 10.38
N GLU A 8 4.01 3.87 9.34
CA GLU A 8 4.25 5.32 9.42
C GLU A 8 2.97 6.14 9.14
N LEU A 9 1.85 5.49 8.78
CA LEU A 9 0.59 6.18 8.45
C LEU A 9 -0.29 6.49 9.67
N TYR A 10 0.00 5.89 10.82
CA TYR A 10 -0.78 6.05 12.04
C TYR A 10 0.12 5.96 13.26
N THR A 11 -0.40 6.39 14.42
CA THR A 11 0.29 6.25 15.71
C THR A 11 -0.36 5.12 16.50
N ASP A 12 0.45 4.21 17.03
CA ASP A 12 0.08 3.02 17.83
C ASP A 12 -0.86 2.04 17.12
N THR A 13 -2.12 2.40 16.95
CA THR A 13 -3.18 1.54 16.41
C THR A 13 -3.94 2.28 15.31
N ALA A 14 -3.98 1.69 14.11
CA ALA A 14 -4.78 2.20 13.01
C ALA A 14 -6.27 2.20 13.35
N LYS A 15 -6.97 3.28 13.01
CA LYS A 15 -8.40 3.47 13.30
C LYS A 15 -9.22 3.52 12.02
N LEU A 16 -10.34 2.79 11.99
CA LEU A 16 -11.26 2.83 10.85
C LEU A 16 -11.83 4.24 10.60
N SER A 17 -11.98 5.06 11.64
CA SER A 17 -12.43 6.45 11.50
C SER A 17 -11.44 7.34 10.73
N GLU A 18 -10.18 6.93 10.61
CA GLU A 18 -9.12 7.67 9.91
C GLU A 18 -8.82 7.09 8.53
N LEU A 19 -9.62 6.13 8.05
CA LEU A 19 -9.37 5.41 6.80
C LEU A 19 -9.15 6.33 5.59
N ASN A 20 -9.98 7.37 5.47
CA ASN A 20 -9.84 8.37 4.40
C ASN A 20 -8.49 9.11 4.47
N HIS A 21 -7.95 9.34 5.66
CA HIS A 21 -6.65 9.99 5.84
C HIS A 21 -5.52 9.09 5.35
N TYR A 22 -5.53 7.81 5.74
CA TYR A 22 -4.52 6.84 5.30
C TYR A 22 -4.53 6.66 3.78
N GLU A 23 -5.72 6.64 3.16
CA GLU A 23 -5.86 6.60 1.70
C GLU A 23 -5.26 7.84 1.04
N GLN A 24 -5.56 9.04 1.53
CA GLN A 24 -5.00 10.26 0.98
C GLN A 24 -3.47 10.28 1.08
N GLN A 25 -2.91 9.85 2.22
CA GLN A 25 -1.47 9.73 2.40
C GLN A 25 -0.86 8.74 1.41
N VAL A 26 -1.41 7.51 1.29
CA VAL A 26 -0.85 6.49 0.40
C VAL A 26 -0.92 6.91 -1.07
N LEU A 27 -2.02 7.53 -1.49
CA LEU A 27 -2.19 8.01 -2.87
C LEU A 27 -1.22 9.15 -3.18
N THR A 28 -0.97 10.03 -2.22
CA THR A 28 0.00 11.13 -2.36
C THR A 28 1.43 10.58 -2.48
N LEU A 29 1.80 9.64 -1.61
CA LEU A 29 3.12 9.00 -1.63
C LEU A 29 3.35 8.17 -2.90
N ALA A 30 2.31 7.49 -3.40
CA ALA A 30 2.40 6.65 -4.59
C ALA A 30 2.56 7.44 -5.89
N GLY A 31 1.96 8.63 -5.99
CA GLY A 31 1.88 9.36 -7.25
C GLY A 31 1.04 8.62 -8.30
N ASN A 32 1.35 8.79 -9.60
CA ASN A 32 0.62 8.15 -10.69
C ASN A 32 1.58 7.31 -11.55
N GLY A 33 1.17 6.07 -11.86
CA GLY A 33 1.88 5.17 -12.77
C GLY A 33 3.14 4.50 -12.21
N ASN A 34 3.43 4.68 -10.92
CA ASN A 34 4.61 4.09 -10.29
C ASN A 34 4.37 2.62 -9.89
N GLU A 35 5.47 1.86 -9.81
CA GLU A 35 5.50 0.59 -9.10
C GLU A 35 5.60 0.83 -7.60
N ILE A 36 4.67 0.28 -6.84
CA ILE A 36 4.54 0.48 -5.40
C ILE A 36 4.81 -0.82 -4.66
N THR A 37 5.48 -0.72 -3.51
CA THR A 37 5.63 -1.82 -2.56
C THR A 37 5.13 -1.39 -1.19
N LEU A 38 4.13 -2.09 -0.67
CA LEU A 38 3.67 -1.92 0.71
C LEU A 38 4.44 -2.85 1.64
N THR A 39 4.82 -2.33 2.80
CA THR A 39 5.52 -3.07 3.85
C THR A 39 5.15 -2.52 5.23
N GLY A 40 5.68 -3.11 6.30
CA GLY A 40 5.50 -2.66 7.67
C GLY A 40 4.40 -3.36 8.44
N ALA A 41 4.39 -3.19 9.76
CA ALA A 41 3.32 -3.69 10.59
C ALA A 41 2.06 -2.86 10.35
N ALA A 42 0.97 -3.50 9.94
CA ALA A 42 -0.36 -2.91 9.87
C ALA A 42 -1.45 -3.98 9.89
N PRO A 43 -2.67 -3.66 10.35
CA PRO A 43 -3.79 -4.60 10.25
C PRO A 43 -4.08 -5.03 8.81
N VAL A 44 -4.47 -6.29 8.63
CA VAL A 44 -4.78 -6.84 7.30
C VAL A 44 -5.83 -6.01 6.55
N TRP A 45 -6.84 -5.50 7.26
CA TRP A 45 -7.88 -4.67 6.65
C TRP A 45 -7.32 -3.37 6.04
N LEU A 46 -6.26 -2.80 6.62
CA LEU A 46 -5.64 -1.59 6.09
C LEU A 46 -4.89 -1.90 4.79
N TYR A 47 -4.12 -2.99 4.78
CA TYR A 47 -3.49 -3.48 3.56
C TYR A 47 -4.48 -3.68 2.41
N LEU A 48 -5.59 -4.37 2.67
CA LEU A 48 -6.63 -4.64 1.67
C LEU A 48 -7.23 -3.34 1.12
N ARG A 49 -7.54 -2.38 2.00
CA ARG A 49 -8.15 -1.12 1.59
C ARG A 49 -7.19 -0.25 0.78
N LEU A 50 -5.95 -0.11 1.23
CA LEU A 50 -4.94 0.70 0.53
C LEU A 50 -4.52 0.06 -0.79
N ALA A 51 -4.44 -1.27 -0.87
CA ALA A 51 -4.21 -1.98 -2.13
C ALA A 51 -5.31 -1.68 -3.16
N HIS A 52 -6.58 -1.69 -2.74
CA HIS A 52 -7.69 -1.32 -3.61
C HIS A 52 -7.61 0.15 -4.06
N ALA A 53 -7.32 1.08 -3.16
CA ALA A 53 -7.17 2.50 -3.51
C ALA A 53 -6.02 2.72 -4.51
N LEU A 54 -4.93 1.97 -4.38
CA LEU A 54 -3.76 2.04 -5.27
C LEU A 54 -3.99 1.39 -6.64
N HIS A 55 -4.98 0.52 -6.82
CA HIS A 55 -5.22 -0.17 -8.10
C HIS A 55 -5.41 0.82 -9.25
N GLY A 56 -6.18 1.88 -9.05
CA GLY A 56 -6.36 2.93 -10.07
C GLY A 56 -5.21 3.93 -10.20
N LYS A 57 -4.11 3.76 -9.45
CA LYS A 57 -2.99 4.72 -9.37
C LYS A 57 -1.63 4.14 -9.72
N ALA A 58 -1.32 2.94 -9.23
CA ALA A 58 -0.06 2.27 -9.45
C ALA A 58 -0.15 1.37 -10.69
N ILE A 59 0.96 1.26 -11.45
CA ILE A 59 1.02 0.29 -12.55
C ILE A 59 1.21 -1.14 -12.03
N LYS A 60 1.87 -1.27 -10.88
CA LYS A 60 2.15 -2.54 -10.19
C LYS A 60 2.15 -2.31 -8.69
N LEU A 61 1.61 -3.27 -7.94
CA LEU A 61 1.64 -3.27 -6.49
C LEU A 61 2.24 -4.56 -5.97
N ASN A 62 3.21 -4.43 -5.09
CA ASN A 62 3.81 -5.53 -4.34
C ASN A 62 3.50 -5.38 -2.85
N TYR A 63 3.42 -6.51 -2.17
CA TYR A 63 3.50 -6.63 -0.72
C TYR A 63 4.84 -7.25 -0.37
N ASN A 64 5.56 -6.68 0.60
CA ASN A 64 6.81 -7.26 1.09
C ASN A 64 6.72 -7.51 2.59
N SER A 65 7.11 -8.70 3.03
CA SER A 65 7.18 -9.04 4.45
C SER A 65 8.41 -9.89 4.76
N PRO A 66 8.89 -9.91 6.03
CA PRO A 66 10.00 -10.77 6.43
C PRO A 66 9.75 -12.27 6.22
N VAL A 67 8.48 -12.70 6.16
CA VAL A 67 8.11 -14.12 6.07
C VAL A 67 7.94 -14.56 4.62
N THR A 68 7.21 -13.78 3.83
CA THR A 68 6.87 -14.13 2.44
C THR A 68 7.86 -13.59 1.43
N GLY A 69 8.70 -12.63 1.82
CA GLY A 69 9.42 -11.79 0.86
C GLY A 69 8.44 -10.98 0.00
N LEU A 70 8.88 -10.67 -1.22
CA LEU A 70 8.12 -9.87 -2.18
C LEU A 70 7.06 -10.73 -2.88
N VAL A 71 5.80 -10.29 -2.76
CA VAL A 71 4.63 -10.91 -3.37
C VAL A 71 3.95 -9.86 -4.25
N ILE A 72 3.70 -10.19 -5.52
CA ILE A 72 2.95 -9.33 -6.42
C ILE A 72 1.47 -9.41 -6.04
N VAL A 73 0.83 -8.25 -5.83
CA VAL A 73 -0.61 -8.13 -5.57
C VAL A 73 -1.36 -7.94 -6.89
N PHE A 74 -0.87 -7.03 -7.73
CA PHE A 74 -1.31 -6.86 -9.11
C PHE A 74 -0.16 -6.33 -9.97
N ASP A 75 -0.24 -6.60 -11.28
CA ASP A 75 0.68 -6.10 -12.29
C ASP A 75 -0.11 -5.80 -13.58
N HIS A 76 -0.05 -4.56 -14.05
CA HIS A 76 -0.69 -4.14 -15.30
C HIS A 76 0.29 -4.10 -16.47
N ASN A 77 1.52 -4.60 -16.31
CA ASN A 77 2.39 -4.83 -17.45
C ASN A 77 1.85 -6.00 -18.28
N PRO A 78 1.47 -5.80 -19.55
CA PRO A 78 0.92 -6.86 -20.40
C PRO A 78 2.00 -7.75 -21.04
N PHE A 79 3.29 -7.52 -20.75
CA PHE A 79 4.44 -8.22 -21.33
C PHE A 79 5.24 -8.99 -20.28
#